data_AF-A0A7C7PNG1-F1
#
_entry.id   AF-A0A7C7PNG1-F1
#
_cell.length_a   1.000
_cell.length_b   1.000
_cell.length_c   1.000
_cell.angle_alpha   90.00
_cell.angle_beta   90.00
_cell.angle_gamma   90.00
#
_symmetry.space_group_name_H-M   'P 1'
#
loop_
_entity.id
_entity.type
_entity.pdbx_description
1 polymer ?
#
loop_
_entity_poly.entity_id
_entity_poly.type
_entity_poly.pdbx_seq_one_letter_code
_entity_poly.pdbx_strand_id
1 'polypeptide(L)'
;MKRRHFLQGSFGSLALAGLPLYWFNRWDYLTIHHSAGASGDLALLRRVHRQRQAGDPVDEVPYHFLVGNGKGIETGAVVPSERWSLRLWGAHVSARNPDRNFRSIGICLIGNFQNAAPSADQYDATITLCRDLMRRFDIAAERVTLHGETPGEATLCPGKLFPRSEFFKDIGRT
;
A
#
# COMPACT_ATOMS: atom_id res chain seq x y z
N MET A 1 5.66 27.53 -61.29
CA MET A 1 4.84 27.58 -60.06
C MET A 1 3.89 26.38 -60.02
N LYS A 2 4.19 25.34 -59.22
CA LYS A 2 3.20 24.34 -58.77
C LYS A 2 3.59 23.92 -57.36
N ARG A 3 2.84 24.42 -56.38
CA ARG A 3 2.98 24.13 -54.94
C ARG A 3 2.56 22.68 -54.70
N ARG A 4 3.43 21.85 -54.15
CA ARG A 4 3.06 20.52 -53.63
C ARG A 4 2.71 20.70 -52.16
N HIS A 5 1.46 20.44 -51.83
CA HIS A 5 0.92 20.52 -50.49
C HIS A 5 1.62 19.50 -49.58
N PHE A 6 2.14 19.98 -48.45
CA PHE A 6 2.57 19.18 -47.33
C PHE A 6 1.32 18.54 -46.72
N LEU A 7 1.22 17.21 -46.76
CA LEU A 7 0.24 16.47 -45.97
C LEU A 7 0.72 16.50 -44.51
N GLN A 8 0.04 17.31 -43.70
CA GLN A 8 0.12 17.22 -42.25
C GLN A 8 -0.40 15.84 -41.84
N GLY A 9 0.50 14.99 -41.34
CA GLY A 9 0.13 13.73 -40.72
C GLY A 9 -0.76 14.01 -39.51
N SER A 10 -1.97 13.48 -39.54
CA SER A 10 -2.86 13.44 -38.38
C SER A 10 -2.20 12.58 -37.30
N PHE A 11 -1.71 13.22 -36.22
CA PHE A 11 -1.36 12.49 -35.01
C PHE A 11 -2.64 11.90 -34.44
N GLY A 12 -2.77 10.58 -34.56
CA GLY A 12 -3.92 9.82 -34.09
C GLY A 12 -4.11 9.98 -32.59
N SER A 13 -5.22 10.59 -32.20
CA SER A 13 -5.71 10.72 -30.83
C SER A 13 -6.20 9.37 -30.31
N LEU A 14 -5.30 8.47 -29.89
CA LEU A 14 -5.65 7.15 -29.35
C LEU A 14 -4.75 6.76 -28.17
N ALA A 15 -4.89 7.45 -27.03
CA ALA A 15 -4.24 7.03 -25.78
C ALA A 15 -5.02 7.38 -24.49
N LEU A 16 -6.14 8.12 -24.56
CA LEU A 16 -6.78 8.65 -23.35
C LEU A 16 -7.72 7.64 -22.65
N ALA A 17 -8.32 6.69 -23.37
CA ALA A 17 -9.23 5.72 -22.76
C ALA A 17 -8.51 4.65 -21.90
N GLY A 18 -7.24 4.37 -22.20
CA GLY A 18 -6.44 3.39 -21.46
C GLY A 18 -5.93 3.91 -20.11
N LEU A 19 -5.76 5.23 -19.95
CA LEU A 19 -5.20 5.83 -18.73
C LEU A 19 -6.10 5.67 -17.50
N PRO A 20 -7.42 5.94 -17.55
CA PRO A 20 -8.31 5.68 -16.42
C PRO A 20 -8.39 4.19 -16.06
N LEU A 21 -8.46 3.30 -17.05
CA LEU A 21 -8.52 1.86 -16.82
C LEU A 21 -7.23 1.34 -16.19
N TYR A 22 -6.08 1.75 -16.73
CA TYR A 22 -4.77 1.48 -16.14
C TYR A 22 -4.73 1.98 -14.71
N TRP A 23 -5.11 3.23 -14.45
CA TRP A 23 -5.05 3.80 -13.11
C TRP A 23 -5.85 2.97 -12.10
N PHE A 24 -7.03 2.49 -12.48
CA PHE A 24 -7.88 1.71 -11.59
C PHE A 24 -7.41 0.25 -11.38
N ASN A 25 -6.62 -0.29 -12.30
CA ASN A 25 -6.08 -1.65 -12.24
C ASN A 25 -4.56 -1.69 -12.02
N ARG A 26 -3.93 -0.57 -11.66
CA ARG A 26 -2.46 -0.43 -11.60
C ARG A 26 -1.79 -1.25 -10.49
N TRP A 27 -2.57 -1.69 -9.51
CA TRP A 27 -2.10 -2.39 -8.32
C TRP A 27 -1.47 -3.72 -8.72
N ASP A 28 -0.22 -3.90 -8.33
CA ASP A 28 0.57 -5.10 -8.69
C ASP A 28 1.30 -5.67 -7.48
N TYR A 29 1.29 -4.96 -6.35
CA TYR A 29 1.99 -5.36 -5.13
C TYR A 29 1.13 -5.08 -3.89
N LEU A 30 1.41 -5.83 -2.82
CA LEU A 30 1.01 -5.48 -1.46
C LEU A 30 2.26 -5.31 -0.61
N THR A 31 2.25 -4.36 0.32
CA THR A 31 3.36 -4.18 1.27
C THR A 31 2.82 -4.08 2.70
N ILE A 32 3.32 -4.94 3.58
CA ILE A 32 2.87 -5.05 4.97
C ILE A 32 3.77 -4.23 5.89
N HIS A 33 3.12 -3.43 6.74
CA HIS A 33 3.74 -2.50 7.66
C HIS A 33 3.25 -2.70 9.09
N HIS A 34 4.02 -2.17 10.04
CA HIS A 34 3.53 -1.85 11.37
C HIS A 34 3.53 -0.33 11.59
N SER A 35 2.78 0.17 12.57
CA SER A 35 2.80 1.61 12.89
C SER A 35 4.00 2.01 13.76
N ALA A 36 4.72 1.02 14.32
CA ALA A 36 5.75 1.16 15.35
C ALA A 36 5.29 1.79 16.67
N GLY A 37 3.99 2.13 16.78
CA GLY A 37 3.36 2.70 17.97
C GLY A 37 2.52 1.68 18.73
N ALA A 38 2.24 1.95 20.00
CA ALA A 38 1.36 1.08 20.81
C ALA A 38 -0.13 1.30 20.48
N SER A 39 -0.49 2.44 19.91
CA SER A 39 -1.84 2.85 19.51
C SER A 39 -1.79 3.60 18.17
N GLY A 40 -2.95 3.77 17.55
CA GLY A 40 -3.05 4.44 16.27
C GLY A 40 -4.46 4.50 15.72
N ASP A 41 -4.78 5.64 15.12
CA ASP A 41 -5.95 5.86 14.27
C ASP A 41 -5.53 6.72 13.06
N LEU A 42 -6.45 6.98 12.12
CA LEU A 42 -6.16 7.80 10.94
C LEU A 42 -5.63 9.20 11.32
N ALA A 43 -6.23 9.86 12.30
CA ALA A 43 -5.87 11.22 12.68
C ALA A 43 -4.45 11.31 13.27
N LEU A 44 -4.10 10.39 14.16
CA LEU A 44 -2.78 10.28 14.76
C LEU A 44 -1.73 9.95 13.71
N LEU A 45 -1.97 8.94 12.87
CA LEU A 45 -1.00 8.52 11.86
C LEU A 45 -0.81 9.60 10.79
N ARG A 46 -1.86 10.35 10.42
CA ARG A 46 -1.77 11.49 9.50
C ARG A 46 -0.88 12.59 10.09
N ARG A 47 -1.08 12.93 11.37
CA ARG A 47 -0.23 13.90 12.06
C ARG A 47 1.24 13.47 12.09
N VAL A 48 1.51 12.20 12.41
CA VAL A 48 2.87 11.64 12.42
C VAL A 48 3.48 11.64 11.02
N HIS A 49 2.69 11.30 9.99
CA HIS A 49 3.11 11.34 8.60
C HIS A 49 3.56 12.74 8.19
N ARG A 50 2.73 13.77 8.45
CA ARG A 50 3.07 15.16 8.14
C ARG A 50 4.36 15.63 8.81
N GLN A 51 4.62 15.17 10.04
CA GLN A 51 5.87 15.50 10.76
C GLN A 51 7.10 14.81 10.16
N ARG A 52 6.97 13.58 9.66
CA ARG A 52 8.10 12.76 9.21
C ARG A 52 8.36 12.83 7.70
N GLN A 53 7.34 13.13 6.92
CA GLN A 53 7.36 13.16 5.47
C GLN A 53 6.67 14.42 4.95
N ALA A 54 7.11 15.59 5.42
CA ALA A 54 6.51 16.87 5.07
C ALA A 54 6.49 17.18 3.55
N GLY A 55 7.36 16.53 2.77
CA GLY A 55 7.43 16.66 1.31
C GLY A 55 6.35 15.88 0.54
N ASP A 56 5.55 15.05 1.20
CA ASP A 56 4.40 14.42 0.56
C ASP A 56 3.29 15.46 0.29
N PRO A 57 2.87 15.67 -0.98
CA PRO A 57 1.83 16.63 -1.31
C PRO A 57 0.43 16.24 -0.80
N VAL A 58 0.22 14.98 -0.40
CA VAL A 58 -1.06 14.50 0.12
C VAL A 58 -1.06 14.54 1.65
N ASP A 59 -2.00 15.28 2.25
CA ASP A 59 -2.16 15.36 3.71
C ASP A 59 -3.01 14.23 4.27
N GLU A 60 -2.48 13.02 4.19
CA GLU A 60 -3.14 11.80 4.67
C GLU A 60 -2.11 10.75 5.15
N VAL A 61 -2.54 9.75 5.93
CA VAL A 61 -1.72 8.58 6.27
C VAL A 61 -1.03 7.99 5.02
N PRO A 62 0.19 7.44 5.12
CA PRO A 62 0.95 6.98 3.95
C PRO A 62 0.41 5.66 3.36
N TYR A 63 -0.45 4.97 4.10
CA TYR A 63 -0.97 3.64 3.81
C TYR A 63 -2.37 3.70 3.18
N HIS A 64 -2.79 2.62 2.55
CA HIS A 64 -4.15 2.48 1.99
C HIS A 64 -5.12 1.90 3.01
N PHE A 65 -4.64 1.02 3.90
CA PHE A 65 -5.42 0.39 4.94
C PHE A 65 -4.69 0.40 6.27
N LEU A 66 -5.45 0.55 7.35
CA LEU A 66 -5.02 0.31 8.73
C LEU A 66 -5.76 -0.91 9.29
N VAL A 67 -5.07 -1.72 10.11
CA VAL A 67 -5.68 -2.83 10.85
C VAL A 67 -5.51 -2.60 12.35
N GLY A 68 -6.61 -2.46 13.07
CA GLY A 68 -6.61 -2.06 14.49
C GLY A 68 -6.14 -3.14 15.45
N ASN A 69 -5.65 -2.69 16.61
CA ASN A 69 -5.19 -3.53 17.72
C ASN A 69 -5.99 -3.31 19.02
N GLY A 70 -7.11 -2.60 18.93
CA GLY A 70 -7.95 -2.23 20.08
C GLY A 70 -7.55 -0.92 20.76
N LYS A 71 -6.50 -0.22 20.29
CA LYS A 71 -6.02 1.05 20.84
C LYS A 71 -6.08 2.16 19.80
N GLY A 72 -7.24 2.78 19.66
CA GLY A 72 -7.55 3.82 18.68
C GLY A 72 -8.44 3.31 17.54
N ILE A 73 -8.10 2.14 17.00
CA ILE A 73 -8.97 1.36 16.10
C ILE A 73 -9.26 0.01 16.77
N GLU A 74 -10.51 -0.44 16.73
CA GLU A 74 -10.95 -1.74 17.27
C GLU A 74 -10.08 -2.89 16.75
N THR A 75 -9.85 -3.90 17.58
CA THR A 75 -8.99 -5.04 17.21
C THR A 75 -9.54 -5.75 15.98
N GLY A 76 -8.70 -5.95 14.96
CA GLY A 76 -9.10 -6.61 13.71
C GLY A 76 -9.95 -5.75 12.78
N ALA A 77 -10.40 -4.56 13.19
CA ALA A 77 -11.09 -3.66 12.29
C ALA A 77 -10.14 -3.14 11.19
N VAL A 78 -10.57 -3.27 9.95
CA VAL A 78 -9.87 -2.77 8.77
C VAL A 78 -10.45 -1.42 8.38
N VAL A 79 -9.63 -0.38 8.44
CA VAL A 79 -10.03 1.00 8.13
C VAL A 79 -9.35 1.45 6.84
N PRO A 80 -10.10 1.75 5.77
CA PRO A 80 -9.54 2.37 4.57
C PRO A 80 -9.14 3.83 4.84
N SER A 81 -8.05 4.28 4.23
CA SER A 81 -7.67 5.70 4.21
C SER A 81 -8.26 6.44 3.02
N GLU A 82 -8.18 7.77 3.01
CA GLU A 82 -8.56 8.55 1.82
C GLU A 82 -7.70 8.19 0.59
N ARG A 83 -6.45 7.72 0.76
CA ARG A 83 -5.65 7.23 -0.38
C ARG A 83 -6.31 6.05 -1.07
N TRP A 84 -6.90 5.14 -0.28
CA TRP A 84 -7.65 4.03 -0.84
C TRP A 84 -8.93 4.51 -1.52
N SER A 85 -9.75 5.31 -0.81
CA SER A 85 -11.04 5.79 -1.30
C SER A 85 -10.92 6.59 -2.60
N LEU A 86 -9.91 7.45 -2.69
CA LEU A 86 -9.63 8.30 -3.85
C LEU A 86 -8.69 7.62 -4.87
N ARG A 87 -8.29 6.37 -4.61
CA ARG A 87 -7.37 5.58 -5.45
C ARG A 87 -6.07 6.34 -5.77
N LEU A 88 -5.48 7.01 -4.78
CA LEU A 88 -4.20 7.72 -4.87
C LEU A 88 -3.02 6.77 -4.72
N TRP A 89 -1.82 7.22 -5.08
CA TRP A 89 -0.57 6.50 -4.77
C TRP A 89 -0.27 6.56 -3.26
N GLY A 90 0.55 5.62 -2.79
CA GLY A 90 1.02 5.57 -1.41
C GLY A 90 2.25 6.44 -1.13
N ALA A 91 2.59 6.57 0.14
CA ALA A 91 3.85 7.17 0.61
C ALA A 91 4.48 6.30 1.71
N HIS A 92 4.33 4.98 1.58
CA HIS A 92 4.60 4.01 2.64
C HIS A 92 5.96 3.32 2.54
N VAL A 93 6.66 3.45 1.41
CA VAL A 93 8.08 3.03 1.28
C VAL A 93 8.96 4.24 0.93
N SER A 94 10.28 4.07 0.95
CA SER A 94 11.21 5.17 0.65
C SER A 94 10.98 5.78 -0.74
N ALA A 95 11.31 7.06 -0.89
CA ALA A 95 11.22 7.77 -2.18
C ALA A 95 12.11 7.16 -3.28
N ARG A 96 13.07 6.29 -2.92
CA ARG A 96 13.89 5.53 -3.88
C ARG A 96 13.13 4.38 -4.53
N ASN A 97 11.94 4.04 -4.03
CA ASN A 97 11.05 3.00 -4.54
C ASN A 97 9.73 3.58 -5.08
N PRO A 98 9.78 4.43 -6.12
CA PRO A 98 8.58 5.09 -6.66
C PRO A 98 7.57 4.10 -7.23
N ASP A 99 8.02 2.99 -7.85
CA ASP A 99 7.13 1.94 -8.37
C ASP A 99 6.27 1.32 -7.26
N ARG A 100 6.87 1.00 -6.10
CA ARG A 100 6.14 0.46 -4.95
C ARG A 100 5.19 1.48 -4.34
N ASN A 101 5.56 2.75 -4.24
CA ASN A 101 4.60 3.77 -3.81
C ASN A 101 3.43 3.94 -4.81
N PHE A 102 3.68 3.81 -6.12
CA PHE A 102 2.67 4.00 -7.16
C PHE A 102 1.73 2.80 -7.35
N ARG A 103 2.24 1.58 -7.19
CA ARG A 103 1.56 0.32 -7.55
C ARG A 103 1.41 -0.69 -6.39
N SER A 104 1.96 -0.40 -5.21
CA SER A 104 1.75 -1.24 -4.02
C SER A 104 0.68 -0.68 -3.10
N ILE A 105 -0.25 -1.55 -2.70
CA ILE A 105 -1.20 -1.26 -1.64
C ILE A 105 -0.51 -1.51 -0.28
N GLY A 106 -0.10 -0.42 0.38
CA GLY A 106 0.40 -0.46 1.76
C GLY A 106 -0.70 -0.76 2.79
N ILE A 107 -0.51 -1.82 3.58
CA ILE A 107 -1.38 -2.23 4.69
C ILE A 107 -0.58 -2.09 5.99
N CYS A 108 -1.07 -1.28 6.94
CA CYS A 108 -0.38 -1.02 8.19
C CYS A 108 -1.16 -1.55 9.38
N LEU A 109 -0.57 -2.48 10.12
CA LEU A 109 -1.13 -2.96 11.36
C LEU A 109 -0.70 -2.02 12.49
N ILE A 110 -1.66 -1.58 13.31
CA ILE A 110 -1.35 -0.75 14.48
C ILE A 110 -0.60 -1.61 15.50
N GLY A 111 0.65 -1.25 15.79
CA GLY A 111 1.49 -2.01 16.71
C GLY A 111 2.97 -1.80 16.48
N ASN A 112 3.77 -2.24 17.45
CA ASN A 112 5.22 -2.33 17.34
C ASN A 112 5.67 -3.79 17.43
N PHE A 113 5.75 -4.45 16.27
CA PHE A 113 6.19 -5.84 16.21
C PHE A 113 7.69 -6.06 16.29
N GLN A 114 8.47 -5.05 16.70
CA GLN A 114 9.77 -5.33 17.31
C GLN A 114 9.63 -5.87 18.74
N ASN A 115 8.51 -5.56 19.42
CA ASN A 115 8.35 -5.74 20.86
C ASN A 115 7.22 -6.73 21.24
N ALA A 116 6.19 -6.87 20.42
CA ALA A 116 5.12 -7.86 20.62
C ALA A 116 4.58 -8.38 19.29
N ALA A 117 4.09 -9.61 19.20
CA ALA A 117 3.41 -10.11 18.01
C ALA A 117 2.03 -9.41 17.81
N PRO A 118 1.47 -9.36 16.58
CA PRO A 118 0.07 -9.00 16.38
C PRO A 118 -0.86 -9.96 17.15
N SER A 119 -2.05 -9.50 17.54
CA SER A 119 -3.09 -10.40 18.05
C SER A 119 -3.63 -11.30 16.95
N ALA A 120 -4.25 -12.43 17.32
CA ALA A 120 -4.88 -13.34 16.37
C ALA A 120 -5.91 -12.61 15.48
N ASP A 121 -6.83 -11.85 16.08
CA ASP A 121 -7.84 -11.09 15.33
C ASP A 121 -7.25 -10.08 14.35
N GLN A 122 -6.16 -9.38 14.74
CA GLN A 122 -5.48 -8.43 13.86
C GLN A 122 -4.77 -9.17 12.70
N TYR A 123 -4.16 -10.31 13.00
CA TYR A 123 -3.51 -11.15 12.01
C TYR A 123 -4.51 -11.73 11.01
N ASP A 124 -5.61 -12.34 11.48
CA ASP A 124 -6.64 -12.96 10.65
C ASP A 124 -7.35 -11.94 9.75
N ALA A 125 -7.63 -10.75 10.27
CA ALA A 125 -8.14 -9.63 9.48
C ALA A 125 -7.15 -9.22 8.37
N THR A 126 -5.86 -9.22 8.66
CA THR A 126 -4.80 -8.90 7.69
C THR A 126 -4.72 -9.98 6.60
N ILE A 127 -4.77 -11.26 6.95
CA ILE A 127 -4.79 -12.36 5.98
C ILE A 127 -6.01 -12.26 5.07
N THR A 128 -7.19 -12.01 5.64
CA THR A 128 -8.44 -11.85 4.89
C THR A 128 -8.35 -10.69 3.90
N LEU A 129 -7.91 -9.51 4.37
CA LEU A 129 -7.69 -8.34 3.54
C LEU A 129 -6.70 -8.59 2.41
N CYS A 130 -5.55 -9.21 2.71
CA CYS A 130 -4.53 -9.53 1.71
C CYS A 130 -5.09 -10.43 0.61
N ARG A 131 -5.75 -11.53 0.97
CA ARG A 131 -6.33 -12.47 0.00
C ARG A 131 -7.40 -11.81 -0.87
N ASP A 132 -8.24 -10.94 -0.28
CA ASP A 132 -9.26 -10.23 -1.03
C ASP A 132 -8.67 -9.25 -2.04
N LEU A 133 -7.63 -8.50 -1.65
CA LEU A 133 -6.92 -7.60 -2.55
C LEU A 133 -6.14 -8.38 -3.63
N MET A 134 -5.50 -9.49 -3.26
CA MET A 134 -4.81 -10.38 -4.20
C MET A 134 -5.77 -10.89 -5.27
N ARG A 135 -6.93 -11.43 -4.88
CA ARG A 135 -7.95 -11.93 -5.81
C ARG A 135 -8.53 -10.81 -6.67
N ARG A 136 -8.77 -9.64 -6.08
CA ARG A 136 -9.40 -8.49 -6.77
C ARG A 136 -8.51 -7.90 -7.85
N PHE A 137 -7.19 -7.89 -7.65
CA PHE A 137 -6.23 -7.25 -8.56
C PHE A 137 -5.27 -8.24 -9.23
N ASP A 138 -5.52 -9.54 -9.10
CA ASP A 138 -4.68 -10.61 -9.66
C ASP A 138 -3.21 -10.51 -9.20
N ILE A 139 -3.01 -10.21 -7.92
CA ILE A 139 -1.67 -10.08 -7.31
C ILE A 139 -1.25 -11.44 -6.76
N ALA A 140 -0.21 -12.02 -7.35
CA ALA A 140 0.38 -13.27 -6.88
C ALA A 140 1.06 -13.11 -5.50
N ALA A 141 1.16 -14.20 -4.73
CA ALA A 141 1.73 -14.18 -3.37
C ALA A 141 3.18 -13.68 -3.35
N GLU A 142 3.95 -13.94 -4.42
CA GLU A 142 5.33 -13.51 -4.61
C GLU A 142 5.46 -11.98 -4.77
N ARG A 143 4.35 -11.29 -5.04
CA ARG A 143 4.27 -9.82 -5.12
C ARG A 143 3.79 -9.17 -3.82
N VAL A 144 3.59 -9.96 -2.77
CA VAL A 144 3.38 -9.48 -1.40
C VAL A 144 4.72 -9.42 -0.70
N THR A 145 5.05 -8.27 -0.09
CA THR A 145 6.30 -8.10 0.66
C THR A 145 6.05 -7.58 2.06
N LEU A 146 6.94 -7.93 2.99
CA LEU A 146 7.11 -7.18 4.22
C LEU A 146 7.95 -5.92 3.91
N HIS A 147 7.71 -4.79 4.59
CA HIS A 147 8.40 -3.53 4.27
C HIS A 147 9.93 -3.67 4.22
N GLY A 148 10.54 -4.26 5.25
CA GLY A 148 12.00 -4.49 5.33
C GLY A 148 12.55 -5.51 4.34
N GLU A 149 11.69 -6.30 3.71
CA GLU A 149 12.04 -7.28 2.67
C GLU A 149 11.78 -6.74 1.25
N THR A 150 11.21 -5.54 1.16
CA THR A 150 11.00 -4.89 -0.13
C THR A 150 12.36 -4.44 -0.67
N PRO A 151 12.73 -4.81 -1.91
CA PRO A 151 14.04 -4.45 -2.48
C PRO A 151 14.33 -2.95 -2.38
N GLY A 152 15.51 -2.60 -1.87
CA GLY A 152 15.95 -1.20 -1.71
C GLY A 152 15.48 -0.50 -0.42
N GLU A 153 14.64 -1.14 0.39
CA GLU A 153 14.27 -0.66 1.71
C GLU A 153 15.28 -1.09 2.78
N ALA A 154 15.47 -0.25 3.78
CA ALA A 154 16.34 -0.51 4.92
C ALA A 154 15.60 -0.10 6.20
N THR A 155 14.85 -1.03 6.76
CA THR A 155 13.93 -0.77 7.87
C THR A 155 13.70 -2.05 8.67
N LEU A 156 13.35 -1.89 9.95
CA LEU A 156 12.93 -3.00 10.80
C LEU A 156 11.45 -3.36 10.62
N CYS A 157 10.67 -2.52 9.93
CA CYS A 157 9.26 -2.74 9.66
C CYS A 157 9.03 -4.04 8.83
N PRO A 158 8.00 -4.85 9.09
CA PRO A 158 6.97 -4.71 10.12
C PRO A 158 7.39 -5.24 11.50
N GLY A 159 8.60 -5.75 11.65
CA GLY A 159 9.18 -6.12 12.94
C GLY A 159 9.49 -7.60 13.08
N LYS A 160 10.51 -7.94 13.88
CA LYS A 160 11.03 -9.29 14.08
C LYS A 160 10.05 -10.28 14.72
N LEU A 161 8.99 -9.78 15.36
CA LEU A 161 7.92 -10.59 15.97
C LEU A 161 6.67 -10.63 15.09
N PHE A 162 6.70 -10.03 13.89
CA PHE A 162 5.69 -10.31 12.89
C PHE A 162 5.87 -11.77 12.39
N PRO A 163 4.81 -12.60 12.39
CA PRO A 163 4.91 -14.03 12.09
C PRO A 163 5.06 -14.26 10.58
N ARG A 164 6.26 -14.00 10.06
CA ARG A 164 6.58 -13.99 8.63
C ARG A 164 6.26 -15.31 7.92
N SER A 165 6.74 -16.42 8.45
CA SER A 165 6.64 -17.73 7.79
C SER A 165 5.18 -18.18 7.71
N GLU A 166 4.44 -17.99 8.80
CA GLU A 166 3.02 -18.23 8.89
C GLU A 166 2.26 -17.32 7.92
N PHE A 167 2.60 -16.02 7.88
CA PHE A 167 1.93 -15.06 7.00
C PHE A 167 1.99 -15.47 5.53
N PHE A 168 3.18 -15.79 5.02
CA PHE A 168 3.33 -16.21 3.61
C PHE A 168 2.68 -17.56 3.33
N LYS A 169 2.73 -18.49 4.28
CA LYS A 169 2.01 -19.77 4.20
C LYS A 169 0.50 -19.53 4.11
N ASP A 170 -0.02 -18.63 4.92
CA ASP A 170 -1.45 -18.41 5.05
C ASP A 170 -2.03 -17.61 3.90
N ILE A 171 -1.37 -16.59 3.37
CA ILE A 171 -1.88 -15.91 2.16
C ILE A 171 -1.83 -16.80 0.90
N GLY A 172 -0.90 -17.77 0.86
CA GLY A 172 -0.75 -18.71 -0.26
C GLY A 172 -1.74 -19.89 -0.24
N ARG A 173 -2.38 -20.15 0.91
CA ARG A 173 -3.50 -21.08 1.00
C ARG A 173 -4.72 -20.45 0.34
N THR A 174 -5.08 -20.93 -0.84
CA THR A 174 -6.27 -20.52 -1.60
C THR A 174 -7.39 -21.53 -1.44
#